data_AF-A0A553X638-F1
#
_entry.id   AF-A0A553X638-F1
#
_cell.length_a   1.000
_cell.length_b   1.000
_cell.length_c   1.000
_cell.angle_alpha   90.00
_cell.angle_beta   90.00
_cell.angle_gamma   90.00
#
_symmetry.space_group_name_H-M   'P 1'
#
loop_
_entity.id
_entity.type
_entity.pdbx_description
1 polymer ?
#
loop_
_entity_poly.entity_id
_entity_poly.type
_entity_poly.pdbx_seq_one_letter_code
_entity_poly.pdbx_strand_id
1 'polypeptide(L)'
;MACDLWLVPLVDVLCHSPDNPFSEEIATYDKALTDAGLPPVPVFSYMPGLSGDVAPVAGFDYDALHFLRRAYLLHLCGLEVTPVDELGGDYEQLLEMFEQAAQQSHLVWHYDHAGAYVPVDFPHPLSDEELLDGGGPLGSSHGLLRDLELVAPALGIDPANL
;
A
#
# COMPACT_ATOMS: atom_id res chain seq x y z
N MET A 1 0.13 -23.65 -8.02
CA MET A 1 -0.93 -23.35 -9.01
C MET A 1 -2.22 -23.05 -8.26
N ALA A 2 -2.92 -21.98 -8.67
CA ALA A 2 -4.10 -21.35 -8.06
C ALA A 2 -3.83 -20.15 -7.12
N CYS A 3 -3.18 -19.09 -7.63
CA CYS A 3 -3.34 -17.72 -7.11
C CYS A 3 -4.36 -16.90 -7.93
N ASP A 4 -4.95 -17.48 -8.98
CA ASP A 4 -5.79 -16.74 -9.93
C ASP A 4 -7.26 -16.58 -9.48
N LEU A 5 -7.63 -17.00 -8.26
CA LEU A 5 -9.03 -17.13 -7.87
C LEU A 5 -9.57 -16.09 -6.86
N TRP A 6 -8.76 -15.13 -6.39
CA TRP A 6 -9.15 -14.28 -5.26
C TRP A 6 -9.32 -12.79 -5.57
N LEU A 7 -8.81 -12.27 -6.69
CA LEU A 7 -8.96 -10.84 -7.03
C LEU A 7 -10.32 -10.52 -7.70
N VAL A 8 -10.81 -11.39 -8.59
CA VAL A 8 -12.10 -11.19 -9.28
C VAL A 8 -13.31 -11.27 -8.33
N PRO A 9 -13.40 -12.21 -7.37
CA PRO A 9 -14.53 -12.26 -6.45
C PRO A 9 -14.60 -11.06 -5.49
N LEU A 10 -13.47 -10.42 -5.16
CA LEU A 10 -13.43 -9.30 -4.22
C LEU A 10 -14.11 -8.05 -4.81
N VAL A 11 -13.90 -7.78 -6.11
CA VAL A 11 -14.55 -6.66 -6.82
C VAL A 11 -16.06 -6.87 -6.91
N ASP A 12 -16.51 -8.09 -7.21
CA ASP A 12 -17.94 -8.41 -7.29
C ASP A 12 -18.64 -8.33 -5.92
N VAL A 13 -17.97 -8.76 -4.84
CA VAL A 13 -18.50 -8.70 -3.48
C VAL A 13 -18.63 -7.26 -2.97
N LEU A 14 -17.69 -6.37 -3.31
CA LEU A 14 -17.72 -4.96 -2.94
C LEU A 14 -18.80 -4.17 -3.70
N CYS A 15 -19.05 -4.50 -4.97
CA CYS A 15 -19.96 -3.74 -5.83
C CYS A 15 -21.40 -4.27 -5.84
N HIS A 16 -21.65 -5.57 -5.58
CA HIS A 16 -22.96 -6.19 -5.83
C HIS A 16 -23.64 -6.81 -4.61
N SER A 17 -23.02 -6.81 -3.43
CA SER A 17 -23.65 -7.31 -2.20
C SER A 17 -24.25 -6.17 -1.37
N PRO A 18 -25.57 -6.17 -1.05
CA PRO A 18 -26.12 -5.28 -0.03
C PRO A 18 -25.52 -5.54 1.36
N ASP A 19 -25.00 -6.75 1.58
CA ASP A 19 -24.20 -7.13 2.74
C ASP A 19 -22.72 -7.12 2.32
N ASN A 20 -22.14 -5.93 2.14
CA ASN A 20 -20.71 -5.80 1.88
C ASN A 20 -19.96 -6.23 3.16
N PRO A 21 -19.18 -7.33 3.15
CA PRO A 21 -18.50 -7.81 4.35
C PRO A 21 -17.44 -6.85 4.89
N PHE A 22 -17.05 -5.83 4.12
CA PHE A 22 -16.08 -4.79 4.50
C PHE A 22 -16.75 -3.47 4.88
N SER A 23 -18.08 -3.44 5.05
CA SER A 23 -18.81 -2.18 5.29
C SER A 23 -18.38 -1.46 6.57
N GLU A 24 -17.99 -2.21 7.61
CA GLU A 24 -17.55 -1.64 8.88
C GLU A 24 -16.17 -1.01 8.72
N GLU A 25 -15.21 -1.72 8.10
CA GLU A 25 -13.88 -1.21 7.81
C GLU A 25 -13.92 0.01 6.88
N ILE A 26 -14.75 -0.03 5.84
CA ILE A 26 -14.95 1.12 4.93
C ILE A 26 -15.51 2.32 5.68
N ALA A 27 -16.44 2.12 6.63
CA ALA A 27 -16.96 3.22 7.44
C ALA A 27 -15.87 3.86 8.32
N THR A 28 -14.96 3.05 8.89
CA THR A 28 -13.79 3.54 9.62
C THR A 28 -12.85 4.32 8.69
N TYR A 29 -12.60 3.84 7.46
CA TYR A 29 -11.77 4.55 6.49
C TYR A 29 -12.41 5.87 6.04
N ASP A 30 -13.71 5.87 5.75
CA ASP A 30 -14.46 7.07 5.35
C ASP A 30 -14.42 8.14 6.43
N LYS A 31 -14.52 7.73 7.70
CA LYS A 31 -14.37 8.63 8.84
C LYS A 31 -12.98 9.26 8.87
N ALA A 32 -11.92 8.44 8.84
CA ALA A 32 -10.54 8.94 8.85
C ALA A 32 -10.24 9.89 7.67
N LEU A 33 -10.72 9.54 6.47
CA LEU A 33 -10.61 10.38 5.28
C LEU A 33 -11.37 11.71 5.47
N THR A 34 -12.61 11.66 5.94
CA THR A 34 -13.44 12.85 6.15
C THR A 34 -12.84 13.79 7.19
N ASP A 35 -12.32 13.25 8.30
CA ASP A 35 -11.65 14.02 9.35
C ASP A 35 -10.37 14.70 8.83
N ALA A 36 -9.70 14.09 7.84
CA ALA A 36 -8.57 14.66 7.11
C ALA A 36 -8.98 15.62 5.96
N GLY A 37 -10.28 15.85 5.74
CA GLY A 37 -10.80 16.71 4.67
C GLY A 37 -10.74 16.08 3.27
N LEU A 38 -10.66 14.76 3.18
CA LEU A 38 -10.59 13.97 1.96
C LEU A 38 -11.96 13.37 1.60
N PRO A 39 -12.21 12.98 0.34
CA PRO A 39 -13.43 12.29 -0.03
C PRO A 39 -13.46 10.86 0.56
N PRO A 40 -14.65 10.27 0.76
CA PRO A 40 -14.79 8.88 1.16
C PRO A 40 -14.27 7.91 0.08
N VAL A 41 -14.10 6.64 0.46
CA VAL A 41 -13.73 5.55 -0.44
C VAL A 41 -14.78 5.45 -1.55
N PRO A 42 -14.38 5.47 -2.84
CA PRO A 42 -15.31 5.45 -3.96
C PRO A 42 -15.89 4.04 -4.18
N VAL A 43 -16.84 3.65 -3.33
CA VAL A 43 -17.60 2.40 -3.47
C VAL A 43 -18.72 2.62 -4.48
N PHE A 44 -18.57 2.05 -5.68
CA PHE A 44 -19.59 2.11 -6.73
C PHE A 44 -20.47 0.86 -6.69
N SER A 45 -21.80 1.05 -6.65
CA SER A 45 -22.79 -0.05 -6.69
C SER A 45 -22.92 -0.71 -8.06
N TYR A 46 -22.34 -0.10 -9.09
CA TYR A 46 -22.30 -0.62 -10.45
C TYR A 46 -21.18 0.07 -11.21
N MET A 47 -20.24 -0.70 -11.77
CA MET A 47 -19.17 -0.18 -12.62
C MET A 47 -19.30 -0.81 -14.03
N PRO A 48 -20.04 -0.16 -14.97
CA PRO A 48 -20.22 -0.70 -16.30
C PRO A 48 -18.91 -0.70 -17.10
N GLY A 49 -18.60 -1.84 -17.74
CA GLY A 49 -17.55 -1.89 -18.77
C GLY A 49 -16.14 -2.18 -18.27
N LEU A 50 -15.94 -2.53 -17.00
CA LEU A 50 -14.69 -3.15 -16.55
C LEU A 50 -14.74 -4.66 -16.81
N SER A 51 -14.16 -5.09 -17.93
CA SER A 51 -13.61 -6.44 -18.06
C SER A 51 -12.10 -6.32 -18.01
N GLY A 52 -11.49 -6.68 -16.88
CA GLY A 52 -10.04 -6.75 -16.76
C GLY A 52 -9.58 -8.18 -16.96
N ASP A 53 -8.69 -8.41 -17.92
CA ASP A 53 -7.88 -9.63 -17.89
C ASP A 53 -6.92 -9.51 -16.70
N VAL A 54 -7.04 -10.42 -15.73
CA VAL A 54 -6.08 -10.50 -14.64
C VAL A 54 -4.81 -11.10 -15.21
N ALA A 55 -3.78 -10.28 -15.40
CA ALA A 55 -2.46 -10.77 -15.75
C ALA A 55 -1.90 -11.56 -14.56
N PRO A 56 -1.27 -12.73 -14.78
CA PRO A 56 -0.55 -13.42 -13.73
C PRO A 56 0.64 -12.56 -13.32
N VAL A 57 0.54 -11.90 -12.16
CA VAL A 57 1.65 -11.19 -11.54
C VAL A 57 2.46 -12.20 -10.72
N ALA A 58 3.80 -12.12 -10.80
CA ALA A 58 4.66 -12.92 -9.96
C ALA A 58 4.36 -12.61 -8.48
N GLY A 59 4.19 -13.64 -7.66
CA GLY A 59 4.11 -13.46 -6.22
C GLY A 59 5.49 -13.06 -5.69
N PHE A 60 5.54 -12.00 -4.89
CA PHE A 60 6.72 -11.62 -4.13
C PHE A 60 6.62 -12.22 -2.73
N ASP A 61 7.75 -12.67 -2.18
CA ASP A 61 7.80 -13.10 -0.80
C ASP A 61 7.84 -11.89 0.16
N TYR A 62 7.70 -12.19 1.45
CA TYR A 62 7.71 -11.19 2.51
C TYR A 62 9.05 -10.44 2.56
N ASP A 63 10.15 -11.14 2.31
CA ASP A 63 11.50 -10.57 2.36
C ASP A 63 11.73 -9.57 1.22
N ALA A 64 11.18 -9.82 0.03
CA ALA A 64 11.23 -8.88 -1.09
C ALA A 64 10.57 -7.53 -0.76
N LEU A 65 9.47 -7.51 0.01
CA LEU A 65 8.83 -6.28 0.45
C LEU A 65 9.75 -5.50 1.41
N HIS A 66 10.42 -6.18 2.32
CA HIS A 66 11.37 -5.56 3.26
C HIS A 66 12.57 -4.98 2.53
N PHE A 67 13.11 -5.66 1.53
CA PHE A 67 14.19 -5.13 0.70
C PHE A 67 13.77 -3.90 -0.11
N LEU A 68 12.53 -3.88 -0.61
CA LEU A 68 11.98 -2.74 -1.32
C LEU A 68 11.83 -1.51 -0.39
N ARG A 69 11.29 -1.70 0.81
CA ARG A 69 11.17 -0.63 1.82
C ARG A 69 12.52 -0.11 2.29
N ARG A 70 13.50 -1.00 2.45
CA ARG A 70 14.89 -0.64 2.73
C ARG A 70 15.47 0.23 1.62
N ALA A 71 15.36 -0.20 0.37
CA ALA A 71 15.86 0.57 -0.77
C ALA A 71 15.20 1.94 -0.85
N TYR A 72 13.90 2.02 -0.58
CA TYR A 72 13.15 3.27 -0.52
C TYR A 72 13.69 4.20 0.57
N LEU A 73 13.88 3.72 1.81
CA LEU A 73 14.43 4.54 2.90
C LEU A 73 15.84 5.02 2.62
N LEU A 74 16.72 4.14 2.12
CA LEU A 74 18.08 4.53 1.72
C LEU A 74 18.05 5.63 0.65
N HIS A 75 17.23 5.44 -0.38
CA HIS A 75 17.08 6.41 -1.46
C HIS A 75 16.57 7.76 -0.94
N LEU A 76 15.52 7.75 -0.12
CA LEU A 76 14.93 8.95 0.47
C LEU A 76 15.93 9.72 1.35
N CYS A 77 16.83 9.01 2.03
CA CYS A 77 17.85 9.60 2.90
C CYS A 77 19.15 9.98 2.15
N GLY A 78 19.19 9.80 0.83
CA GLY A 78 20.39 10.08 0.02
C GLY A 78 21.55 9.13 0.28
N LEU A 79 21.26 7.94 0.81
CA LEU A 79 22.23 6.86 1.03
C LEU A 79 22.30 5.96 -0.19
N GLU A 80 23.46 5.31 -0.38
CA GLU A 80 23.65 4.37 -1.48
C GLU A 80 22.80 3.11 -1.27
N VAL A 81 22.02 2.72 -2.28
CA VAL A 81 21.27 1.46 -2.28
C VAL A 81 22.24 0.33 -2.59
N THR A 82 22.74 -0.33 -1.55
CA THR A 82 23.66 -1.46 -1.66
C THR A 82 22.91 -2.80 -1.61
N PRO A 83 23.37 -3.83 -2.35
CA PRO A 83 22.83 -5.18 -2.23
C PRO A 83 22.92 -5.69 -0.79
N VAL A 84 21.90 -6.43 -0.36
CA VAL A 84 21.80 -7.07 0.96
C VAL A 84 22.03 -8.57 0.86
N ASP A 85 22.53 -9.17 1.94
CA ASP A 85 22.64 -10.61 2.14
C ASP A 85 21.38 -11.20 2.82
N GLU A 86 21.40 -12.49 3.17
CA GLU A 86 20.22 -13.30 3.55
C GLU A 86 19.54 -12.93 4.91
N LEU A 87 20.00 -11.92 5.66
CA LEU A 87 19.43 -11.59 6.98
C LEU A 87 19.36 -10.08 7.21
N GLY A 88 18.14 -9.54 7.13
CA GLY A 88 17.68 -8.33 7.84
C GLY A 88 18.69 -7.17 7.90
N GLY A 89 19.30 -6.83 6.78
CA GLY A 89 20.28 -5.75 6.69
C GLY A 89 19.63 -4.43 7.04
N ASP A 90 20.12 -3.80 8.13
CA ASP A 90 19.89 -2.44 8.65
C ASP A 90 18.47 -1.84 8.62
N TYR A 91 17.45 -2.54 8.15
CA TYR A 91 16.13 -1.99 7.87
C TYR A 91 15.42 -1.53 9.15
N GLU A 92 15.44 -2.32 10.21
CA GLU A 92 14.91 -1.91 11.53
C GLU A 92 15.64 -0.68 12.07
N GLN A 93 16.96 -0.61 11.90
CA GLN A 93 17.77 0.55 12.31
C GLN A 93 17.44 1.78 11.45
N LEU A 94 17.23 1.61 10.15
CA LEU A 94 16.81 2.67 9.24
C LEU A 94 15.42 3.20 9.61
N LEU A 95 14.49 2.32 9.99
CA LEU A 95 13.17 2.72 10.49
C LEU A 95 13.29 3.55 11.77
N GLU A 96 14.11 3.13 12.73
CA GLU A 96 14.36 3.89 13.95
C GLU A 96 15.04 5.24 13.67
N MET A 97 16.04 5.26 12.79
CA MET A 97 16.80 6.47 12.46
C MET A 97 16.00 7.48 11.65
N PHE A 98 15.10 7.01 10.79
CA PHE A 98 14.35 7.83 9.83
C PHE A 98 12.84 7.74 10.04
N GLU A 99 12.40 7.52 11.28
CA GLU A 99 10.99 7.32 11.65
C GLU A 99 10.07 8.40 11.06
N GLN A 100 10.47 9.67 11.16
CA GLN A 100 9.67 10.77 10.60
C GLN A 100 9.49 10.66 9.09
N ALA A 101 10.54 10.26 8.36
CA ALA A 101 10.47 10.09 6.92
C ALA A 101 9.67 8.83 6.55
N ALA A 102 9.85 7.75 7.31
CA ALA A 102 9.06 6.53 7.19
C ALA A 102 7.56 6.84 7.31
N GLN A 103 7.15 7.58 8.35
CA GLN A 103 5.76 7.99 8.62
C GLN A 103 5.07 8.73 7.47
N GLN A 104 5.84 9.36 6.57
CA GLN A 104 5.28 10.08 5.42
C GLN A 104 5.08 9.19 4.19
N SER A 105 5.61 7.96 4.18
CA SER A 105 5.62 7.06 3.04
C SER A 105 4.49 6.02 3.12
N HIS A 106 3.75 5.89 2.02
CA HIS A 106 2.72 4.87 1.84
C HIS A 106 3.34 3.48 1.69
N LEU A 107 4.55 3.38 1.14
CA LEU A 107 5.28 2.11 1.04
C LEU A 107 5.81 1.62 2.39
N VAL A 108 6.31 2.52 3.24
CA VAL A 108 7.02 2.17 4.48
C VAL A 108 6.13 2.19 5.73
N TRP A 109 5.31 3.22 5.92
CA TRP A 109 4.47 3.35 7.12
C TRP A 109 3.15 2.60 6.97
N HIS A 110 3.28 1.29 6.89
CA HIS A 110 2.17 0.36 6.71
C HIS A 110 2.51 -0.98 7.38
N TYR A 111 1.52 -1.69 7.91
CA TYR A 111 1.77 -2.98 8.55
C TYR A 111 1.76 -4.11 7.52
N ASP A 112 2.75 -4.99 7.56
CA ASP A 112 2.85 -6.06 6.54
C ASP A 112 1.69 -7.05 6.57
N HIS A 113 1.08 -7.22 7.74
CA HIS A 113 0.02 -8.19 8.00
C HIS A 113 -1.34 -7.53 8.21
N ALA A 114 -1.43 -6.20 8.16
CA ALA A 114 -2.63 -5.45 8.52
C ALA A 114 -2.64 -4.04 7.89
N GLY A 115 -3.81 -3.41 7.75
CA GLY A 115 -3.95 -2.09 7.12
C GLY A 115 -4.31 -2.18 5.64
N ALA A 116 -4.71 -1.05 5.05
CA ALA A 116 -5.32 -1.01 3.72
C ALA A 116 -4.79 0.12 2.84
N TYR A 117 -4.85 -0.08 1.53
CA TYR A 117 -4.70 0.98 0.53
C TYR A 117 -6.03 1.27 -0.13
N VAL A 118 -6.43 2.54 -0.18
CA VAL A 118 -7.66 2.98 -0.85
C VAL A 118 -7.35 3.74 -2.14
N PRO A 119 -8.28 3.74 -3.13
CA PRO A 119 -8.15 4.52 -4.36
C PRO A 119 -8.55 5.99 -4.15
N VAL A 120 -8.04 6.60 -3.08
CA VAL A 120 -8.16 8.03 -2.76
C VAL A 120 -6.77 8.61 -2.72
N ASP A 121 -6.55 9.72 -3.40
CA ASP A 121 -5.23 10.36 -3.45
C ASP A 121 -5.03 11.29 -2.26
N PHE A 122 -4.03 11.01 -1.44
CA PHE A 122 -3.62 11.85 -0.31
C PHE A 122 -2.11 11.73 -0.03
N PRO A 123 -1.49 12.79 0.52
CA PRO A 123 -0.02 12.90 0.49
C PRO A 123 0.68 11.94 1.45
N HIS A 124 0.13 11.67 2.63
CA HIS A 124 0.77 10.88 3.68
C HIS A 124 -0.21 9.89 4.31
N PRO A 125 0.24 8.69 4.74
CA PRO A 125 -0.62 7.72 5.42
C PRO A 125 -1.39 8.35 6.58
N LEU A 126 -2.66 7.93 6.76
CA LEU A 126 -3.45 8.33 7.92
C LEU A 126 -3.27 7.30 9.03
N SER A 127 -3.04 7.75 10.26
CA SER A 127 -2.87 6.87 11.42
C SER A 127 -3.49 7.52 12.65
N ASP A 128 -4.78 7.25 12.88
CA ASP A 128 -5.47 7.58 14.12
C ASP A 128 -5.64 6.34 15.01
N GLU A 129 -6.11 6.53 16.24
CA GLU A 129 -6.28 5.44 17.21
C GLU A 129 -7.21 4.33 16.69
N GLU A 130 -8.29 4.69 15.98
CA GLU A 130 -9.28 3.73 15.49
C GLU A 130 -8.72 2.87 14.34
N LEU A 131 -7.94 3.49 13.44
CA LEU A 131 -7.20 2.80 12.39
C LEU A 131 -6.15 1.86 12.98
N LEU A 132 -5.39 2.30 13.98
CA LEU A 132 -4.36 1.48 14.62
C LEU A 132 -4.96 0.26 15.33
N ASP A 133 -6.11 0.42 16.00
CA ASP A 133 -6.86 -0.68 16.61
C ASP A 133 -7.45 -1.64 15.57
N GLY A 134 -7.83 -1.13 14.40
CA GLY A 134 -8.47 -1.87 13.31
C GLY A 134 -7.51 -2.58 12.34
N GLY A 135 -6.19 -2.30 12.41
CA GLY A 135 -5.20 -2.97 11.56
C GLY A 135 -4.03 -2.12 11.11
N GLY A 136 -3.97 -0.84 11.43
CA GLY A 136 -2.83 0.02 11.14
C GLY A 136 -3.13 1.17 10.18
N PRO A 137 -2.09 1.88 9.73
CA PRO A 137 -2.25 3.08 8.92
C PRO A 137 -3.03 2.83 7.61
N LEU A 138 -3.84 3.81 7.22
CA LEU A 138 -4.54 3.83 5.94
C LEU A 138 -3.66 4.49 4.89
N GLY A 139 -3.29 3.72 3.86
CA GLY A 139 -2.48 4.17 2.74
C GLY A 139 -3.30 4.59 1.52
N SER A 140 -2.68 5.41 0.67
CA SER A 140 -3.20 5.75 -0.65
C SER A 140 -2.54 4.83 -1.68
N SER A 141 -3.34 4.16 -2.52
CA SER A 141 -2.79 3.41 -3.66
C SER A 141 -2.06 4.31 -4.68
N HIS A 142 -2.53 5.56 -4.84
CA HIS A 142 -1.84 6.58 -5.65
C HIS A 142 -0.53 7.02 -5.00
N GLY A 143 -0.52 7.18 -3.68
CA GLY A 143 0.69 7.47 -2.90
C GLY A 143 1.72 6.35 -2.98
N LEU A 144 1.28 5.10 -2.82
CA LEU A 144 2.12 3.92 -2.97
C LEU A 144 2.76 3.87 -4.36
N LEU A 145 1.98 4.11 -5.43
CA LEU A 145 2.53 4.14 -6.79
C LEU A 145 3.63 5.20 -6.94
N ARG A 146 3.44 6.41 -6.38
CA ARG A 146 4.48 7.45 -6.39
C ARG A 146 5.73 7.04 -5.62
N ASP A 147 5.58 6.37 -4.47
CA ASP A 147 6.71 5.86 -3.71
C ASP A 147 7.50 4.80 -4.50
N LEU A 148 6.79 3.93 -5.23
CA LEU A 148 7.38 2.91 -6.10
C LEU A 148 8.11 3.54 -7.30
N GLU A 149 7.48 4.52 -7.98
CA GLU A 149 8.09 5.28 -9.08
C GLU A 149 9.35 6.04 -8.62
N LEU A 150 9.35 6.52 -7.37
CA LEU A 150 10.50 7.21 -6.79
C LEU A 150 11.71 6.28 -6.60
N VAL A 151 11.50 5.07 -6.07
CA VAL A 151 12.60 4.13 -5.81
C VAL A 151 13.04 3.33 -7.04
N ALA A 152 12.18 3.18 -8.05
CA ALA A 152 12.45 2.37 -9.24
C ALA A 152 13.81 2.68 -9.92
N PRO A 153 14.20 3.96 -10.17
CA PRO A 153 15.50 4.27 -10.76
C PRO A 153 16.69 3.83 -9.89
N ALA A 154 16.56 3.88 -8.56
CA ALA A 154 17.61 3.45 -7.64
C ALA A 154 17.84 1.93 -7.70
N LEU A 155 16.84 1.18 -8.16
CA LEU A 155 16.90 -0.26 -8.41
C LEU A 155 17.28 -0.59 -9.87
N GLY A 156 17.54 0.42 -10.70
CA GLY A 156 17.82 0.24 -12.13
C GLY A 156 16.59 -0.13 -12.96
N ILE A 157 15.38 0.14 -12.46
CA ILE A 157 14.11 -0.09 -13.14
C ILE A 157 13.64 1.21 -13.79
N ASP A 158 13.18 1.13 -15.03
CA ASP A 158 12.54 2.26 -15.72
C ASP A 158 11.07 2.36 -15.29
N PRO A 159 10.64 3.43 -14.60
CA PRO A 159 9.26 3.59 -14.15
C PRO A 159 8.25 3.69 -15.31
N ALA A 160 8.69 4.00 -16.53
CA ALA A 160 7.81 3.99 -17.71
C ALA A 160 7.48 2.57 -18.23
N ASN A 161 8.09 1.53 -17.64
CA ASN A 161 7.84 0.11 -17.94
C ASN A 161 7.22 -0.65 -16.75
N LEU A 162 6.69 0.07 -15.74
CA LEU A 162 5.92 -0.50 -14.63
C LEU A 162 4.45 -0.77 -15.01
#